data_AF-A0A2V9LQR8-F1
#
_entry.id   AF-A0A2V9LQR8-F1
#
_cell.length_a   1.000
_cell.length_b   1.000
_cell.length_c   1.000
_cell.angle_alpha   90.00
_cell.angle_beta   90.00
_cell.angle_gamma   90.00
#
_symmetry.space_group_name_H-M   'P 1'
#
loop_
_entity.id
_entity.type
_entity.pdbx_description
1 polymer ?
#
loop_
_entity_poly.entity_id
_entity_poly.type
_entity_poly.pdbx_seq_one_letter_code
_entity_poly.pdbx_strand_id
1 'polypeptide(L)'
;MRLELRSGSSTLRHRLRRGAPYLPRPVLARRRPYYFITDPGEAAVSDLCDLIYDWNKVTGKTGPRGAVSIADETLRDGLQSPSVINPGIEDKLKILHLIEDLGVQSADIGLPGAGGQAVAHTERLAREIAGERMRIRPYCAARTVIPDIRPIAEISQKAGMPIEVAAFIGTSPIRQYAEDWSLEGILRQCEEAVRFAVKEGLPVMFVTEDTTRSRPEAIRRIYSEAIAWGARA
;
A
#
# COMPACT_ATOMS: atom_id res chain seq x y z
N MET A 1 -17.14 65.00 -5.09
CA MET A 1 -17.69 65.24 -3.75
C MET A 1 -16.80 64.53 -2.72
N ARG A 2 -16.43 65.23 -1.65
CA ARG A 2 -15.36 64.93 -0.68
C ARG A 2 -15.81 64.00 0.46
N LEU A 3 -14.81 63.28 1.03
CA LEU A 3 -14.64 62.85 2.44
C LEU A 3 -15.64 61.77 2.95
N GLU A 4 -15.33 60.83 3.85
CA GLU A 4 -14.26 60.70 4.85
C GLU A 4 -14.17 59.26 5.41
N LEU A 5 -13.01 58.91 5.96
CA LEU A 5 -12.70 57.68 6.71
C LEU A 5 -13.30 57.72 8.14
N ARG A 6 -13.77 56.58 8.68
CA ARG A 6 -13.73 56.33 10.13
C ARG A 6 -13.39 54.89 10.50
N SER A 7 -12.48 54.82 11.46
CA SER A 7 -11.89 53.70 12.19
C SER A 7 -12.87 52.96 13.10
N GLY A 8 -12.62 51.67 13.35
CA GLY A 8 -13.29 50.91 14.41
C GLY A 8 -12.55 49.62 14.78
N SER A 9 -11.47 49.75 15.55
CA SER A 9 -10.82 48.64 16.26
C SER A 9 -11.77 48.08 17.33
N SER A 10 -11.96 46.76 17.35
CA SER A 10 -12.74 46.07 18.40
C SER A 10 -11.98 44.84 18.89
N THR A 11 -11.06 45.07 19.82
CA THR A 11 -10.59 44.09 20.79
C THR A 11 -11.74 43.64 21.70
N LEU A 12 -12.20 42.39 21.60
CA LEU A 12 -13.08 41.78 22.59
C LEU A 12 -12.29 40.78 23.45
N ARG A 13 -11.98 41.26 24.66
CA ARG A 13 -11.34 40.52 25.75
C ARG A 13 -12.21 39.34 26.18
N HIS A 14 -11.59 38.17 26.30
CA HIS A 14 -12.15 37.00 26.97
C HIS A 14 -12.52 37.35 28.42
N ARG A 15 -13.82 37.35 28.74
CA ARG A 15 -14.33 37.43 30.11
C ARG A 15 -14.64 35.99 30.55
N LEU A 16 -13.75 35.40 31.36
CA LEU A 16 -13.96 34.10 32.02
C LEU A 16 -15.17 34.21 32.96
N ARG A 17 -16.28 33.53 32.63
CA ARG A 17 -17.37 33.29 33.58
C ARG A 17 -17.10 31.98 34.32
N ARG A 18 -16.95 32.10 35.64
CA ARG A 18 -16.95 30.99 36.60
C ARG A 18 -18.36 30.36 36.69
N GLY A 19 -18.39 29.03 36.83
CA GLY A 19 -19.45 28.29 37.52
C GLY A 19 -20.65 27.87 36.67
N ALA A 20 -20.55 26.70 36.03
CA ALA A 20 -21.71 25.88 35.66
C ALA A 20 -21.70 24.61 36.53
N PRO A 21 -22.83 24.22 37.15
CA PRO A 21 -22.88 23.05 38.03
C PRO A 21 -22.70 21.75 37.25
N TYR A 22 -21.99 20.80 37.85
CA TYR A 22 -21.72 19.46 37.33
C TYR A 22 -23.04 18.68 37.17
N LEU A 23 -23.45 18.40 35.93
CA LEU A 23 -24.55 17.49 35.65
C LEU A 23 -24.05 16.03 35.81
N PRO A 24 -24.74 15.16 36.57
CA PRO A 24 -24.32 13.77 36.70
C PRO A 24 -24.43 13.05 35.34
N ARG A 25 -23.43 12.23 35.04
CA ARG A 25 -23.39 11.37 33.85
C ARG A 25 -24.66 10.50 33.78
N PRO A 26 -25.27 10.32 32.59
CA PRO A 26 -26.35 9.34 32.45
C PRO A 26 -25.82 7.95 32.80
N VAL A 27 -26.53 7.27 33.69
CA VAL A 27 -26.30 5.86 34.01
C VAL A 27 -26.45 5.07 32.71
N LEU A 28 -25.36 4.44 32.26
CA LEU A 28 -25.36 3.54 31.11
C LEU A 28 -26.45 2.50 31.28
N ALA A 29 -27.51 2.59 30.47
CA ALA A 29 -28.47 1.52 30.30
C ALA A 29 -27.69 0.23 29.94
N ARG A 30 -28.04 -0.86 30.63
CA ARG A 30 -27.38 -2.17 30.55
C ARG A 30 -27.00 -2.52 29.11
N ARG A 31 -25.69 -2.50 28.82
CA ARG A 31 -25.15 -3.00 27.56
C ARG A 31 -25.56 -4.47 27.43
N ARG A 32 -26.14 -4.84 26.28
CA ARG A 32 -26.33 -6.24 25.89
C ARG A 32 -24.97 -6.93 25.97
N PRO A 33 -24.88 -8.18 26.48
CA PRO A 33 -23.60 -8.85 26.62
C PRO A 33 -22.95 -8.96 25.25
N TYR A 34 -21.69 -8.52 25.16
CA TYR A 34 -20.81 -8.94 24.08
C TYR A 34 -20.84 -10.47 24.07
N TYR A 35 -21.09 -11.08 22.91
CA TYR A 35 -20.85 -12.51 22.74
C TYR A 35 -19.37 -12.74 23.08
N PHE A 36 -19.10 -13.32 24.24
CA PHE A 36 -17.83 -13.96 24.50
C PHE A 36 -17.71 -15.06 23.43
N ILE A 37 -16.74 -14.92 22.54
CA ILE A 37 -16.23 -16.07 21.80
C ILE A 37 -15.86 -17.07 22.88
N THR A 38 -16.56 -18.20 22.92
CA THR A 38 -16.24 -19.31 23.81
C THR A 38 -14.77 -19.65 23.64
N ASP A 39 -14.05 -19.77 24.76
CA ASP A 39 -12.65 -20.18 24.78
C ASP A 39 -12.49 -21.40 23.86
N PRO A 40 -11.77 -21.29 22.73
CA PRO A 40 -11.51 -22.45 21.90
C PRO A 40 -10.77 -23.46 22.81
N GLY A 41 -11.21 -24.72 22.84
CA GLY A 41 -10.50 -25.74 23.63
C GLY A 41 -9.02 -25.81 23.23
N GLU A 42 -8.13 -26.27 24.11
CA GLU A 42 -6.66 -26.27 23.92
C GLU A 42 -6.20 -26.76 22.54
N ALA A 43 -6.88 -27.74 21.94
CA ALA A 43 -6.59 -28.22 20.57
C ALA A 43 -6.86 -27.16 19.49
N ALA A 44 -7.96 -26.40 19.59
CA ALA A 44 -8.28 -25.31 18.67
C ALA A 44 -7.34 -24.10 18.87
N VAL A 45 -6.83 -23.88 20.08
CA VAL A 45 -5.79 -22.87 20.35
C VAL A 45 -4.44 -23.29 19.74
N SER A 46 -4.12 -24.59 19.79
CA SER A 46 -2.92 -25.16 19.15
C SER A 46 -2.95 -24.96 17.64
N ASP A 47 -4.09 -25.19 16.98
CA ASP A 47 -4.24 -25.00 15.53
C ASP A 47 -4.08 -23.53 15.10
N LEU A 48 -4.51 -22.58 15.94
CA LEU A 48 -4.36 -21.15 15.66
C LEU A 48 -2.91 -20.67 15.81
N CYS A 49 -2.14 -21.26 16.74
CA CYS A 49 -0.71 -20.96 16.91
C CYS A 49 0.11 -21.30 15.66
N ASP A 50 -0.31 -22.30 14.88
CA ASP A 50 0.36 -22.68 13.63
C ASP A 50 0.07 -21.74 12.46
N LEU A 51 -0.88 -20.80 12.62
CA LEU A 51 -1.24 -19.83 11.58
C LEU A 51 -0.36 -18.59 11.56
N ILE A 52 0.44 -18.35 12.61
CA ILE A 52 1.28 -17.16 12.77
C ILE A 52 2.69 -17.59 13.18
N TYR A 53 3.69 -17.26 12.35
CA TYR A 53 5.08 -17.39 12.75
C TYR A 53 5.53 -16.18 13.59
N ASP A 54 6.09 -16.44 14.78
CA ASP A 54 6.57 -15.40 15.70
C ASP A 54 8.06 -15.07 15.48
N TRP A 55 8.31 -13.96 14.80
CA TRP A 55 9.67 -13.47 14.52
C TRP A 55 10.40 -12.91 15.75
N ASN A 56 9.73 -12.66 16.88
CA ASN A 56 10.39 -12.18 18.10
C ASN A 56 11.32 -13.23 18.72
N LYS A 57 11.17 -14.51 18.33
CA LYS A 57 12.04 -15.61 18.72
C LYS A 57 13.38 -15.59 17.98
N VAL A 58 13.47 -14.84 16.88
CA VAL A 58 14.69 -14.71 16.07
C VAL A 58 15.57 -13.62 16.68
N THR A 59 16.81 -13.94 17.01
CA THR A 59 17.78 -13.00 17.59
C THR A 59 18.85 -12.64 16.56
N GLY A 60 19.32 -11.39 16.61
CA GLY A 60 20.39 -10.90 15.73
C GLY A 60 20.30 -9.40 15.49
N LYS A 61 21.45 -8.74 15.29
CA LYS A 61 21.47 -7.36 14.80
C LYS A 61 21.39 -7.37 13.28
N THR A 62 20.35 -6.75 12.75
CA THR A 62 20.27 -6.40 11.32
C THR A 62 20.30 -4.89 11.19
N GLY A 63 20.86 -4.43 10.08
CA GLY A 63 20.93 -3.03 9.70
C GLY A 63 21.13 -2.95 8.19
N PRO A 64 20.75 -1.83 7.56
CA PRO A 64 20.88 -1.69 6.12
C PRO A 64 22.35 -1.82 5.72
N ARG A 65 22.63 -2.77 4.81
CA ARG A 65 23.95 -2.93 4.19
C ARG A 65 23.91 -2.27 2.82
N GLY A 66 23.78 -0.95 2.76
CA GLY A 66 23.75 -0.24 1.49
C GLY A 66 23.07 1.12 1.53
N ALA A 67 22.91 1.69 0.33
CA ALA A 67 22.15 2.91 0.13
C ALA A 67 20.67 2.67 0.43
N VAL A 68 20.02 3.69 0.99
CA VAL A 68 18.58 3.69 1.27
C VAL A 68 17.89 4.47 0.17
N SER A 69 16.80 3.90 -0.36
CA SER A 69 15.88 4.56 -1.27
C SER A 69 14.53 4.79 -0.60
N ILE A 70 13.84 5.85 -1.00
CA ILE A 70 12.47 6.15 -0.61
C ILE A 70 11.58 5.77 -1.78
N ALA A 71 10.58 4.93 -1.49
CA ALA A 71 9.49 4.60 -2.39
C ALA A 71 8.21 5.24 -1.83
N ASP A 72 7.61 6.16 -2.58
CA ASP A 72 6.36 6.79 -2.21
C ASP A 72 5.17 5.90 -2.62
N GLU A 73 4.20 5.80 -1.73
CA GLU A 73 2.96 5.00 -1.88
C GLU A 73 1.72 5.89 -1.74
N THR A 74 1.86 7.22 -1.73
CA THR A 74 0.77 8.18 -1.49
C THR A 74 -0.33 8.04 -2.55
N LEU A 75 0.05 7.85 -3.81
CA LEU A 75 -0.87 7.74 -4.95
C LEU A 75 -1.52 6.35 -5.09
N ARG A 76 -1.16 5.39 -4.24
CA ARG A 76 -1.74 4.04 -4.22
C ARG A 76 -2.18 3.63 -2.81
N ASP A 77 -1.25 3.29 -1.92
CA ASP A 77 -1.57 2.74 -0.59
C ASP A 77 -2.18 3.82 0.31
N GLY A 78 -1.67 5.05 0.20
CA GLY A 78 -2.24 6.22 0.87
C GLY A 78 -3.71 6.47 0.50
N LEU A 79 -4.12 6.10 -0.72
CA LEU A 79 -5.51 6.25 -1.18
C LEU A 79 -6.45 5.17 -0.63
N GLN A 80 -5.93 4.09 -0.02
CA GLN A 80 -6.76 3.04 0.58
C GLN A 80 -7.30 3.42 1.97
N SER A 81 -6.87 4.56 2.52
CA SER A 81 -7.42 5.07 3.77
C SER A 81 -8.92 5.35 3.63
N PRO A 82 -9.76 4.88 4.57
CA PRO A 82 -11.21 5.08 4.51
C PRO A 82 -11.64 6.55 4.64
N SER A 83 -10.73 7.43 5.06
CA SER A 83 -10.97 8.88 5.16
C SER A 83 -10.47 9.66 3.94
N VAL A 84 -9.82 9.01 2.97
CA VAL A 84 -9.31 9.66 1.76
C VAL A 84 -10.36 9.55 0.65
N ILE A 85 -10.64 10.68 0.02
CA ILE A 85 -11.41 10.72 -1.23
C ILE A 85 -10.41 10.50 -2.36
N ASN A 86 -10.65 9.50 -3.22
CA ASN A 86 -9.78 9.25 -4.38
C ASN A 86 -9.73 10.51 -5.26
N PRO A 87 -8.57 11.17 -5.39
CA PRO A 87 -8.49 12.45 -6.07
C PRO A 87 -8.69 12.29 -7.57
N GLY A 88 -9.17 13.37 -8.20
CA GLY A 88 -9.19 13.49 -9.66
C GLY A 88 -7.77 13.48 -10.24
N ILE A 89 -7.65 13.23 -11.54
CA ILE A 89 -6.34 13.08 -12.19
C ILE A 89 -5.45 14.33 -12.06
N GLU A 90 -6.03 15.53 -12.12
CA GLU A 90 -5.29 16.79 -11.96
C GLU A 90 -4.66 16.94 -10.57
N ASP A 91 -5.33 16.47 -9.52
CA ASP A 91 -4.77 16.50 -8.18
C ASP A 91 -3.71 15.41 -7.98
N LYS A 92 -3.87 14.25 -8.62
CA LYS A 92 -2.81 13.23 -8.65
C LYS A 92 -1.54 13.73 -9.33
N LEU A 93 -1.68 14.49 -10.42
CA LEU A 93 -0.53 15.13 -11.09
C LEU A 93 0.17 16.13 -10.17
N LYS A 94 -0.57 16.98 -9.44
CA LYS A 94 0.04 17.89 -8.45
C LYS A 94 0.82 17.12 -7.38
N ILE A 95 0.27 16.03 -6.86
CA ILE A 95 0.94 15.18 -5.87
C ILE A 95 2.21 14.56 -6.49
N LEU A 96 2.14 14.04 -7.71
CA LEU A 96 3.30 13.48 -8.42
C LEU A 96 4.44 14.52 -8.56
N HIS A 97 4.13 15.75 -8.97
CA HIS A 97 5.10 16.84 -9.06
C HIS A 97 5.72 17.17 -7.69
N LEU A 98 4.92 17.19 -6.62
CA LEU A 98 5.44 17.40 -5.26
C LEU A 98 6.37 16.26 -4.81
N ILE A 99 6.08 15.01 -5.16
CA ILE A 99 6.95 13.86 -4.86
C ILE A 99 8.29 13.98 -5.62
N GLU A 100 8.26 14.41 -6.89
CA GLU A 100 9.45 14.68 -7.69
C GLU A 100 10.29 15.84 -7.11
N ASP A 101 9.65 16.93 -6.68
CA ASP A 101 10.32 18.08 -6.06
C ASP A 101 11.01 17.72 -4.75
N LEU A 102 10.43 16.79 -3.97
CA LEU A 102 11.04 16.23 -2.77
C LEU A 102 12.27 15.35 -3.06
N GLY A 103 12.49 14.97 -4.32
CA GLY A 103 13.61 14.11 -4.73
C GLY A 103 13.44 12.65 -4.34
N VAL A 104 12.20 12.17 -4.19
CA VAL A 104 11.91 10.75 -3.94
C VAL A 104 12.29 9.91 -5.16
N GLN A 105 12.86 8.72 -4.93
CA GLN A 105 13.46 7.91 -6.02
C GLN A 105 12.42 7.11 -6.81
N SER A 106 11.35 6.64 -6.17
CA SER A 106 10.29 5.88 -6.84
C SER A 106 8.91 6.18 -6.27
N ALA A 107 7.86 5.98 -7.06
CA ALA A 107 6.47 6.12 -6.61
C ALA A 107 5.55 5.07 -7.23
N ASP A 108 4.64 4.52 -6.42
CA ASP A 108 3.52 3.71 -6.91
C ASP A 108 2.51 4.65 -7.58
N ILE A 109 2.36 4.53 -8.90
CA ILE A 109 1.45 5.37 -9.67
C ILE A 109 0.09 4.71 -9.91
N GLY A 110 -0.14 3.50 -9.38
CA GLY A 110 -1.47 2.89 -9.32
C GLY A 110 -1.50 1.36 -9.39
N LEU A 111 -2.72 0.83 -9.35
CA LEU A 111 -3.03 -0.60 -9.56
C LEU A 111 -3.95 -0.72 -10.80
N PRO A 112 -3.40 -0.79 -12.03
CA PRO A 112 -4.19 -0.82 -13.26
C PRO A 112 -5.21 -1.97 -13.33
N GLY A 113 -4.91 -3.12 -12.72
CA GLY A 113 -5.83 -4.25 -12.59
C GLY A 113 -7.13 -3.97 -11.82
N ALA A 114 -7.27 -2.83 -11.14
CA ALA A 114 -8.49 -2.43 -10.45
C ALA A 114 -9.62 -1.99 -11.39
N GLY A 115 -9.31 -1.66 -12.65
CA GLY A 115 -10.31 -1.32 -13.67
C GLY A 115 -9.98 -0.10 -14.53
N GLY A 116 -10.88 0.25 -15.44
CA GLY A 116 -10.62 1.22 -16.51
C GLY A 116 -10.21 2.63 -16.03
N GLN A 117 -10.76 3.11 -14.91
CA GLN A 117 -10.34 4.40 -14.34
C GLN A 117 -8.90 4.35 -13.81
N ALA A 118 -8.52 3.24 -13.15
CA ALA A 118 -7.16 3.05 -12.65
C ALA A 118 -6.17 2.99 -13.81
N VAL A 119 -6.50 2.29 -14.90
CA VAL A 119 -5.71 2.27 -16.14
C VAL A 119 -5.53 3.69 -16.68
N ALA A 120 -6.63 4.44 -16.86
CA ALA A 120 -6.58 5.78 -17.43
C ALA A 120 -5.75 6.77 -16.60
N HIS A 121 -5.90 6.75 -15.26
CA HIS A 121 -5.14 7.62 -14.37
C HIS A 121 -3.66 7.24 -14.35
N THR A 122 -3.35 5.95 -14.25
CA THR A 122 -1.97 5.46 -14.28
C THR A 122 -1.28 5.80 -15.60
N GLU A 123 -1.98 5.63 -16.73
CA GLU A 123 -1.45 6.02 -18.05
C GLU A 123 -1.16 7.51 -18.13
N ARG A 124 -2.06 8.35 -17.62
CA ARG A 124 -1.86 9.81 -17.60
C ARG A 124 -0.69 10.22 -16.72
N LEU A 125 -0.48 9.57 -15.56
CA LEU A 125 0.67 9.80 -14.68
C LEU A 125 1.98 9.34 -15.35
N ALA A 126 2.00 8.14 -15.93
CA ALA A 126 3.18 7.63 -16.65
C ALA A 126 3.59 8.54 -17.82
N ARG A 127 2.61 9.05 -18.58
CA ARG A 127 2.87 10.03 -19.66
C ARG A 127 3.39 11.36 -19.14
N GLU A 128 2.96 11.81 -17.96
CA GLU A 128 3.51 13.02 -17.32
C GLU A 128 4.99 12.83 -17.00
N ILE A 129 5.33 11.73 -16.32
CA ILE A 129 6.71 11.38 -15.93
C ILE A 129 7.62 11.37 -17.17
N ALA A 130 7.17 10.70 -18.23
CA ALA A 130 7.92 10.62 -19.49
C ALA A 130 8.02 11.98 -20.21
N GLY A 131 6.93 12.74 -20.29
CA GLY A 131 6.86 14.03 -20.99
C GLY A 131 7.70 15.11 -20.33
N GLU A 132 7.65 15.20 -19.01
CA GLU A 132 8.40 16.17 -18.19
C GLU A 132 9.83 15.69 -17.88
N ARG A 133 10.18 14.46 -18.27
CA ARG A 133 11.49 13.83 -18.01
C ARG A 133 11.85 13.83 -16.52
N MET A 134 10.87 13.50 -15.68
CA MET A 134 11.03 13.40 -14.24
C MET A 134 12.08 12.34 -13.87
N ARG A 135 12.71 12.50 -12.70
CA ARG A 135 13.73 11.55 -12.20
C ARG A 135 13.10 10.35 -11.53
N ILE A 136 11.88 10.49 -11.03
CA ILE A 136 11.17 9.44 -10.32
C ILE A 136 11.00 8.18 -11.17
N ARG A 137 11.21 7.02 -10.54
CA ARG A 137 10.99 5.70 -11.17
C ARG A 137 9.57 5.23 -10.84
N PRO A 138 8.65 5.17 -11.83
CA PRO A 138 7.31 4.69 -11.56
C PRO A 138 7.31 3.17 -11.39
N TYR A 139 6.50 2.71 -10.44
CA TYR A 139 6.06 1.32 -10.36
C TYR A 139 4.54 1.26 -10.22
N CYS A 140 3.98 0.09 -10.46
CA CYS A 140 2.55 -0.17 -10.27
C CYS A 140 2.39 -1.45 -9.46
N ALA A 141 1.48 -1.42 -8.49
CA ALA A 141 1.03 -2.63 -7.83
C ALA A 141 0.26 -3.54 -8.80
N ALA A 142 0.45 -4.84 -8.62
CA ALA A 142 -0.34 -5.87 -9.29
C ALA A 142 -0.59 -7.02 -8.33
N ARG A 143 -1.84 -7.50 -8.26
CA ARG A 143 -2.05 -8.87 -7.79
C ARG A 143 -1.21 -9.78 -8.69
N THR A 144 -0.65 -10.84 -8.12
CA THR A 144 0.26 -11.73 -8.85
C THR A 144 -0.51 -12.60 -9.86
N VAL A 145 -1.12 -11.99 -10.88
CA VAL A 145 -1.91 -12.62 -11.94
C VAL A 145 -1.75 -11.81 -13.23
N ILE A 146 -1.74 -12.49 -14.38
CA ILE A 146 -1.55 -11.83 -15.68
C ILE A 146 -2.56 -10.71 -15.97
N PRO A 147 -3.87 -10.82 -15.65
CA PRO A 147 -4.83 -9.75 -15.90
C PRO A 147 -4.51 -8.42 -15.20
N ASP A 148 -3.78 -8.44 -14.09
CA ASP A 148 -3.35 -7.22 -13.39
C ASP A 148 -2.04 -6.65 -13.97
N ILE A 149 -1.17 -7.52 -14.48
CA ILE A 149 0.14 -7.13 -15.03
C ILE A 149 0.03 -6.62 -16.46
N ARG A 150 -0.84 -7.23 -17.27
CA ARG A 150 -0.99 -6.89 -18.70
C ARG A 150 -1.27 -5.39 -18.92
N PRO A 151 -2.16 -4.71 -18.19
CA PRO A 151 -2.37 -3.28 -18.37
C PRO A 151 -1.12 -2.45 -18.01
N ILE A 152 -0.27 -2.91 -17.08
CA ILE A 152 1.00 -2.22 -16.77
C ILE A 152 1.93 -2.27 -17.98
N ALA A 153 2.04 -3.42 -18.66
CA ALA A 153 2.82 -3.57 -19.88
C ALA A 153 2.30 -2.63 -20.99
N GLU A 154 0.99 -2.59 -21.20
CA GLU A 154 0.36 -1.70 -22.18
C GLU A 154 0.61 -0.22 -21.88
N ILE A 155 0.50 0.19 -20.60
CA ILE A 155 0.77 1.56 -20.17
C ILE A 155 2.25 1.91 -20.38
N SER A 156 3.16 1.01 -20.00
CA SER A 156 4.61 1.18 -20.18
C SER A 156 4.97 1.40 -21.65
N GLN A 157 4.41 0.59 -22.55
CA GLN A 157 4.59 0.72 -24.00
C GLN A 157 4.04 2.05 -24.53
N LYS A 158 2.83 2.46 -24.12
CA LYS A 158 2.21 3.73 -24.54
C LYS A 158 2.94 4.96 -24.01
N ALA A 159 3.46 4.91 -22.79
CA ALA A 159 4.23 5.98 -22.18
C ALA A 159 5.68 6.03 -22.70
N GLY A 160 6.15 4.95 -23.34
CA GLY A 160 7.52 4.85 -23.87
C GLY A 160 8.57 4.77 -22.77
N MET A 161 8.21 4.26 -21.59
CA MET A 161 9.13 4.11 -20.46
C MET A 161 8.86 2.82 -19.67
N PRO A 162 9.89 2.17 -19.09
CA PRO A 162 9.68 1.01 -18.24
C PRO A 162 8.92 1.41 -16.96
N ILE A 163 7.94 0.60 -16.59
CA ILE A 163 7.22 0.70 -15.31
C ILE A 163 7.48 -0.59 -14.57
N GLU A 164 8.01 -0.50 -13.35
CA GLU A 164 8.28 -1.68 -12.54
C GLU A 164 6.98 -2.28 -12.01
N VAL A 165 6.87 -3.60 -12.04
CA VAL A 165 5.72 -4.34 -11.51
C VAL A 165 6.02 -4.70 -10.06
N ALA A 166 5.26 -4.14 -9.12
CA ALA A 166 5.23 -4.59 -7.73
C ALA A 166 4.19 -5.71 -7.61
N ALA A 167 4.61 -6.94 -7.93
CA ALA A 167 3.75 -8.12 -7.86
C ALA A 167 3.65 -8.60 -6.41
N PHE A 168 2.43 -8.58 -5.85
CA PHE A 168 2.19 -8.96 -4.45
C PHE A 168 1.31 -10.21 -4.30
N ILE A 169 1.63 -11.03 -3.29
CA ILE A 169 0.84 -12.20 -2.90
C ILE A 169 0.99 -12.51 -1.41
N GLY A 170 -0.10 -12.91 -0.77
CA GLY A 170 -0.12 -13.38 0.62
C GLY A 170 0.66 -14.68 0.80
N THR A 171 1.56 -14.71 1.78
CA THR A 171 2.43 -15.88 2.01
C THR A 171 2.29 -16.53 3.38
N SER A 172 1.63 -15.86 4.33
CA SER A 172 1.49 -16.36 5.68
C SER A 172 0.54 -17.56 5.74
N PRO A 173 0.70 -18.46 6.72
CA PRO A 173 -0.23 -19.58 6.89
C PRO A 173 -1.68 -19.12 7.07
N ILE A 174 -1.92 -17.99 7.75
CA ILE A 174 -3.27 -17.43 7.88
C ILE A 174 -3.86 -16.95 6.54
N ARG A 175 -3.05 -16.35 5.66
CA ARG A 175 -3.49 -15.98 4.30
C ARG A 175 -3.76 -17.23 3.47
N GLN A 176 -2.88 -18.24 3.55
CA GLN A 176 -3.06 -19.53 2.89
C GLN A 176 -4.37 -20.20 3.32
N TYR A 177 -4.67 -20.20 4.61
CA TYR A 177 -5.93 -20.72 5.14
C TYR A 177 -7.14 -19.93 4.64
N ALA A 178 -7.09 -18.60 4.71
CA ALA A 178 -8.22 -17.74 4.32
C ALA A 178 -8.57 -17.82 2.83
N GLU A 179 -7.56 -17.98 1.98
CA GLU A 179 -7.71 -17.99 0.52
C GLU A 179 -7.72 -19.42 -0.08
N ASP A 180 -7.61 -20.45 0.76
CA ASP A 180 -7.47 -21.87 0.38
C ASP A 180 -6.29 -22.12 -0.59
N TRP A 181 -5.13 -21.54 -0.26
CA TRP A 181 -3.92 -21.63 -1.09
C TRP A 181 -2.91 -22.62 -0.51
N SER A 182 -2.33 -23.43 -1.39
CA SER A 182 -1.12 -24.20 -1.09
C SER A 182 0.13 -23.42 -1.51
N LEU A 183 1.28 -23.69 -0.87
CA LEU A 183 2.56 -23.11 -1.25
C LEU A 183 2.91 -23.40 -2.73
N GLU A 184 2.63 -24.62 -3.22
CA GLU A 184 2.84 -24.95 -4.63
C GLU A 184 1.90 -24.17 -5.56
N GLY A 185 0.67 -23.89 -5.12
CA GLY A 185 -0.25 -23.01 -5.85
C GLY A 185 0.27 -21.59 -5.96
N ILE A 186 0.73 -21.03 -4.84
CA ILE A 186 1.38 -19.71 -4.77
C ILE A 186 2.57 -19.67 -5.73
N LEU A 187 3.48 -20.66 -5.67
CA LEU A 187 4.67 -20.69 -6.52
C LEU A 187 4.32 -20.75 -8.01
N ARG A 188 3.37 -21.60 -8.43
CA ARG A 188 2.93 -21.65 -9.84
C ARG A 188 2.38 -20.31 -10.33
N GLN A 189 1.55 -19.67 -9.52
CA GLN A 189 0.97 -18.36 -9.83
C GLN A 189 2.07 -17.28 -9.93
N CYS A 190 3.02 -17.30 -9.00
CA CYS A 190 4.16 -16.39 -9.02
C CYS A 190 5.04 -16.61 -10.27
N GLU A 191 5.32 -17.86 -10.63
CA GLU A 191 6.10 -18.18 -11.83
C GLU A 191 5.45 -17.61 -13.09
N GLU A 192 4.16 -17.89 -13.27
CA GLU A 192 3.41 -17.41 -14.43
C GLU A 192 3.43 -15.87 -14.53
N ALA A 193 3.15 -15.19 -13.41
CA ALA A 193 3.08 -13.75 -13.35
C ALA A 193 4.45 -13.07 -13.55
N VAL A 194 5.49 -13.54 -12.86
CA VAL A 194 6.84 -12.97 -12.96
C VAL A 194 7.43 -13.20 -14.34
N ARG A 195 7.31 -14.41 -14.90
CA ARG A 195 7.79 -14.69 -16.26
C ARG A 195 7.05 -13.88 -17.31
N PHE A 196 5.75 -13.66 -17.13
CA PHE A 196 4.98 -12.78 -18.02
C PHE A 196 5.52 -11.35 -17.98
N ALA A 197 5.69 -10.75 -16.79
CA ALA A 197 6.24 -9.40 -16.66
C ALA A 197 7.64 -9.26 -17.28
N VAL A 198 8.53 -10.23 -17.01
CA VAL A 198 9.88 -10.25 -17.58
C VAL A 198 9.84 -10.37 -19.11
N LYS A 199 8.96 -11.20 -19.67
CA LYS A 199 8.77 -11.35 -21.12
C LYS A 199 8.28 -10.06 -21.78
N GLU A 200 7.43 -9.28 -21.10
CA GLU A 200 6.98 -7.96 -21.54
C GLU A 200 8.05 -6.86 -21.35
N GLY A 201 9.24 -7.20 -20.85
CA GLY A 201 10.35 -6.27 -20.65
C GLY A 201 10.22 -5.40 -19.41
N LEU A 202 9.34 -5.75 -18.47
CA LEU A 202 9.11 -4.99 -17.24
C LEU A 202 10.06 -5.46 -16.12
N PRO A 203 10.68 -4.53 -15.37
CA PRO A 203 11.29 -4.86 -14.08
C PRO A 203 10.24 -5.41 -13.12
N VAL A 204 10.64 -6.31 -12.22
CA VAL A 204 9.73 -6.90 -11.22
C VAL A 204 10.32 -6.71 -9.82
N MET A 205 9.55 -6.01 -8.99
CA MET A 205 9.68 -6.00 -7.55
C MET A 205 8.72 -7.06 -6.98
N PHE A 206 9.25 -8.06 -6.29
CA PHE A 206 8.44 -9.13 -5.73
C PHE A 206 8.11 -8.86 -4.25
N VAL A 207 6.82 -8.82 -3.93
CA VAL A 207 6.31 -8.38 -2.61
C VAL A 207 5.55 -9.52 -1.95
N THR A 208 6.08 -10.04 -0.84
CA THR A 208 5.34 -10.99 -0.02
C THR A 208 4.43 -10.24 0.95
N GLU A 209 3.12 -10.31 0.73
CA GLU A 209 2.14 -9.77 1.66
C GLU A 209 2.12 -10.64 2.93
N ASP A 210 1.97 -9.98 4.07
CA ASP A 210 1.93 -10.58 5.40
C ASP A 210 3.20 -11.34 5.83
N THR A 211 4.35 -10.92 5.28
CA THR A 211 5.66 -11.55 5.52
C THR A 211 6.00 -11.75 6.99
N THR A 212 5.66 -10.78 7.84
CA THR A 212 5.98 -10.80 9.28
C THR A 212 5.20 -11.85 10.07
N ARG A 213 4.31 -12.60 9.42
CA ARG A 213 3.64 -13.78 9.99
C ARG A 213 3.90 -15.06 9.19
N SER A 214 4.72 -14.98 8.15
CA SER A 214 5.09 -16.10 7.28
C SER A 214 6.25 -16.92 7.85
N ARG A 215 6.28 -18.21 7.52
CA ARG A 215 7.38 -19.11 7.88
C ARG A 215 8.66 -18.75 7.10
N PRO A 216 9.83 -18.63 7.73
CA PRO A 216 11.08 -18.26 7.05
C PRO A 216 11.44 -19.17 5.87
N GLU A 217 11.10 -20.47 5.94
CA GLU A 217 11.36 -21.43 4.88
C GLU A 217 10.54 -21.15 3.63
N ALA A 218 9.27 -20.78 3.80
CA ALA A 218 8.39 -20.39 2.70
C ALA A 218 8.88 -19.10 2.06
N ILE A 219 9.21 -18.08 2.87
CA ILE A 219 9.74 -16.80 2.38
C ILE A 219 11.03 -17.00 1.58
N ARG A 220 11.99 -17.75 2.13
CA ARG A 220 13.26 -18.05 1.45
C ARG A 220 13.03 -18.78 0.12
N ARG A 221 12.14 -19.77 0.09
CA ARG A 221 11.81 -20.50 -1.14
C ARG A 221 11.20 -19.57 -2.18
N ILE A 222 10.15 -18.84 -1.82
CA ILE A 222 9.43 -17.94 -2.72
C ILE A 222 10.37 -16.88 -3.31
N TYR A 223 11.19 -16.21 -2.49
CA TYR A 223 12.14 -15.21 -3.01
C TYR A 223 13.22 -15.83 -3.89
N SER A 224 13.76 -17.00 -3.54
CA SER A 224 14.78 -17.68 -4.36
C SER A 224 14.25 -18.03 -5.75
N GLU A 225 13.02 -18.53 -5.81
CA GLU A 225 12.34 -18.88 -7.06
C GLU A 225 11.98 -17.62 -7.87
N ALA A 226 11.44 -16.58 -7.22
CA ALA A 226 11.14 -15.31 -7.87
C ALA A 226 12.38 -14.69 -8.55
N ILE A 227 13.53 -14.71 -7.87
CA ILE A 227 14.81 -14.29 -8.45
C ILE A 227 15.20 -15.17 -9.64
N ALA A 228 15.04 -16.49 -9.54
CA ALA A 228 15.32 -17.41 -10.64
C ALA A 228 14.40 -17.18 -11.86
N TRP A 229 13.18 -16.69 -11.66
CA TRP A 229 12.25 -16.32 -12.73
C TRP A 229 12.50 -14.92 -13.31
N GLY A 230 13.38 -14.12 -12.70
CA GLY A 230 13.83 -12.82 -13.21
C GLY A 230 13.38 -11.60 -12.40
N ALA A 231 12.81 -11.78 -11.20
CA ALA A 231 12.62 -10.67 -10.28
C ALA A 231 13.97 -10.06 -9.85
N ARG A 232 14.01 -8.74 -9.66
CA ARG A 232 15.24 -8.05 -9.26
C ARG A 232 15.44 -8.16 -7.74
N ALA A 233 16.70 -8.28 -7.33
CA ALA A 233 17.15 -8.29 -5.94
C ALA A 233 17.80 -6.95 -5.56
#